data_AF-A0A5K0VJZ7-F1
#
_entry.id   AF-A0A5K0VJZ7-F1
#
_cell.length_a   1.000
_cell.length_b   1.000
_cell.length_c   1.000
_cell.angle_alpha   90.00
_cell.angle_beta   90.00
_cell.angle_gamma   90.00
#
_symmetry.space_group_name_H-M   'P 1'
#
loop_
_entity.id
_entity.type
_entity.pdbx_description
1 polymer ?
#
loop_
_entity_poly.entity_id
_entity_poly.type
_entity_poly.pdbx_seq_one_letter_code
_entity_poly.pdbx_strand_id
1 'polypeptide(L)'
;ITPLMWLEAWLDNVMASVPELAICYHRNGVVQGYELLKTEDVFLLKGISEDGTTTFHPQVVQQNGLSVLRFLQDNCKHDPGSYW
;
A
#
# COMPACT_ATOMS: atom_id res chain seq x y z
N ILE A 1 11.67 -6.19 8.26
CA ILE A 1 10.86 -5.20 7.51
C ILE A 1 11.24 -5.39 6.06
N THR A 2 10.30 -5.81 5.22
CA THR A 2 10.55 -5.99 3.78
C THR A 2 10.03 -4.78 3.00
N PRO A 3 10.56 -4.49 1.80
CA PRO A 3 10.05 -3.42 0.97
C PRO A 3 8.55 -3.60 0.62
N LEU A 4 8.09 -4.84 0.43
CA LEU A 4 6.67 -5.15 0.14
C LEU A 4 5.72 -4.73 1.26
N MET A 5 6.15 -4.82 2.51
CA MET A 5 5.34 -4.46 3.68
C MET A 5 4.89 -2.99 3.66
N TRP A 6 5.70 -2.09 3.10
CA TRP A 6 5.36 -0.66 3.02
C TRP A 6 4.36 -0.37 1.90
N LEU A 7 4.41 -1.13 0.80
CA LEU A 7 3.37 -1.07 -0.23
C LEU A 7 2.03 -1.53 0.34
N GLU A 8 2.01 -2.65 1.06
CA GLU A 8 0.79 -3.18 1.69
C GLU A 8 0.20 -2.19 2.68
N ALA A 9 0.99 -1.70 3.65
CA ALA A 9 0.53 -0.74 4.64
C ALA A 9 0.02 0.57 4.01
N TRP A 10 0.71 1.08 2.98
CA TRP A 10 0.26 2.26 2.26
C TRP A 10 -1.06 2.02 1.53
N LEU A 11 -1.18 0.89 0.82
CA LEU A 11 -2.36 0.56 0.03
C LEU A 11 -3.59 0.34 0.93
N ASP A 12 -3.43 -0.37 2.05
CA ASP A 12 -4.49 -0.58 3.04
C ASP A 12 -5.02 0.76 3.56
N ASN A 13 -4.11 1.68 3.91
CA ASN A 13 -4.51 3.01 4.35
C ASN A 13 -5.25 3.79 3.26
N VAL A 14 -4.76 3.77 2.02
CA VAL A 14 -5.40 4.46 0.89
C VAL A 14 -6.80 3.91 0.65
N MET A 15 -6.98 2.59 0.62
CA MET A 15 -8.28 1.97 0.40
C MET A 15 -9.26 2.25 1.55
N ALA A 16 -8.77 2.30 2.79
CA ALA A 16 -9.58 2.56 3.97
C ALA A 16 -9.76 4.06 4.31
N SER A 17 -9.19 4.96 3.51
CA SER A 17 -9.17 6.41 3.78
C SER A 17 -8.55 6.75 5.16
N VAL A 18 -7.53 6.00 5.57
CA VAL A 18 -6.80 6.21 6.82
C VAL A 18 -5.67 7.21 6.58
N PRO A 19 -5.62 8.35 7.30
CA PRO A 19 -4.66 9.43 7.03
C PRO A 19 -3.27 9.17 7.60
N GLU A 20 -3.14 8.30 8.60
CA GLU A 20 -1.87 8.02 9.29
C GLU A 20 -1.87 6.61 9.89
N LEU A 21 -0.68 6.02 10.03
CA LEU A 21 -0.46 4.77 10.76
C LEU A 21 0.59 4.95 11.87
N ALA A 22 0.49 4.12 12.91
CA ALA A 22 1.53 4.00 13.92
C ALA A 22 2.35 2.72 13.67
N ILE A 23 3.67 2.86 13.63
CA ILE A 23 4.62 1.76 13.55
C ILE A 23 5.13 1.49 14.96
N CYS A 24 4.77 0.34 15.53
CA CYS A 24 5.26 -0.06 16.85
C CYS A 24 6.54 -0.88 16.71
N TYR A 25 7.58 -0.49 17.44
CA TYR A 25 8.83 -1.26 17.51
C TYR A 25 8.78 -2.21 18.69
N HIS A 26 8.98 -3.50 18.44
CA HIS A 26 8.96 -4.53 19.48
C HIS A 26 10.33 -5.19 19.58
N ARG A 27 10.75 -5.47 20.82
CA ARG A 27 11.91 -6.31 21.12
C ARG A 27 11.49 -7.36 22.13
N ASN A 28 11.63 -8.64 21.77
CA ASN A 28 11.21 -9.77 22.60
C ASN A 28 9.74 -9.66 23.07
N GLY A 29 8.86 -9.23 22.15
CA GLY A 29 7.42 -9.04 22.44
C GLY A 29 7.07 -7.75 23.17
N VAL A 30 8.05 -7.00 23.69
CA VAL A 30 7.82 -5.75 24.44
C VAL A 30 7.92 -4.54 23.52
N VAL A 31 6.91 -3.66 23.56
CA VAL A 31 6.90 -2.38 22.84
C VAL A 31 8.04 -1.48 23.36
N GLN A 32 8.86 -1.00 22.44
CA GLN A 32 9.99 -0.09 22.70
C GLN A 32 9.66 1.36 22.37
N GLY A 33 8.63 1.58 21.56
CA GLY A 33 8.21 2.90 21.11
C GLY A 33 7.35 2.79 19.85
N TYR A 34 6.90 3.95 19.36
CA TYR A 34 6.14 4.05 18.12
C TYR A 34 6.57 5.24 17.29
N GLU A 35 6.41 5.12 15.98
CA GLU A 35 6.54 6.21 14.99
C GLU A 35 5.15 6.45 14.40
N LEU A 36 4.67 7.70 14.42
CA LEU A 36 3.46 8.08 13.69
C LEU A 36 3.86 8.55 12.30
N LEU A 37 3.22 8.01 11.27
CA LEU A 37 3.56 8.25 9.87
C LEU A 37 2.29 8.56 9.09
N LYS A 38 2.26 9.71 8.39
CA LYS A 38 1.16 10.01 7.48
C LYS A 38 1.19 9.08 6.29
N THR A 39 0.02 8.72 5.79
CA THR A 39 -0.14 7.86 4.61
C THR A 39 0.56 8.45 3.38
N GLU A 40 0.53 9.77 3.20
CA GLU A 40 1.23 10.45 2.10
C GLU A 40 2.76 10.34 2.17
N ASP A 41 3.31 10.21 3.38
CA ASP A 41 4.76 10.17 3.62
C ASP A 41 5.34 8.75 3.54
N VAL A 42 4.51 7.70 3.53
CA VAL A 42 4.98 6.30 3.52
C VAL A 42 5.89 6.02 2.33
N PHE A 43 5.51 6.48 1.14
CA PHE A 43 6.35 6.33 -0.05
C PHE A 43 7.70 7.05 0.10
N LEU A 44 7.69 8.29 0.59
CA LEU A 44 8.89 9.12 0.71
C LEU A 44 9.87 8.59 1.75
N LEU A 45 9.35 8.13 2.90
CA LEU A 45 10.18 7.79 4.06
C LEU A 45 10.50 6.30 4.14
N LYS A 46 9.65 5.43 3.59
CA LYS A 46 9.76 3.97 3.71
C LYS A 46 9.76 3.24 2.36
N GLY A 47 9.41 3.92 1.27
CA GLY A 47 9.38 3.37 -0.09
C GLY A 47 10.70 3.48 -0.85
N ILE A 48 11.83 3.69 -0.15
CA ILE A 48 13.18 3.72 -0.73
C ILE A 48 13.99 2.60 -0.09
N SER A 49 14.54 1.72 -0.92
CA SER A 49 15.41 0.60 -0.54
C SER A 49 16.81 1.09 -0.16
N GLU A 50 17.59 0.23 0.51
CA GLU A 50 18.97 0.56 0.94
C GLU A 50 19.92 0.94 -0.23
N ASP A 51 19.64 0.42 -1.42
CA ASP A 51 20.38 0.73 -2.65
C ASP A 51 19.91 2.03 -3.35
N GLY A 52 18.97 2.76 -2.74
CA GLY A 52 18.42 4.01 -3.25
C GLY A 52 17.33 3.82 -4.31
N THR A 53 16.94 2.58 -4.62
CA THR A 53 15.82 2.31 -5.54
C THR A 53 14.48 2.53 -4.85
N THR A 54 13.50 3.04 -5.59
CA THR A 54 12.12 3.14 -5.11
C THR A 54 11.47 1.76 -5.09
N THR A 55 10.84 1.43 -3.98
CA THR A 55 10.15 0.15 -3.78
C THR A 55 8.85 0.05 -4.58
N PHE A 56 8.11 1.15 -4.69
CA PHE A 56 6.89 1.28 -5.48
C PHE A 56 6.65 2.75 -5.81
N HIS A 57 5.84 3.05 -6.82
CA HIS A 57 5.41 4.42 -7.13
C HIS A 57 3.90 4.54 -6.94
N PRO A 58 3.40 5.43 -6.05
CA PRO A 58 1.96 5.60 -5.79
C PRO A 58 1.11 5.77 -7.07
N GLN A 59 1.61 6.55 -8.02
CA GLN A 59 0.93 6.83 -9.28
C GLN A 59 0.80 5.57 -10.16
N VAL A 60 1.82 4.71 -10.17
CA VAL A 60 1.78 3.44 -10.91
C VAL A 60 0.79 2.47 -10.27
N VAL A 61 0.77 2.38 -8.93
CA VAL A 61 -0.19 1.53 -8.22
C VAL A 61 -1.62 2.01 -8.45
N GLN A 62 -1.87 3.32 -8.36
CA GLN A 62 -3.18 3.91 -8.65
C GLN A 62 -3.61 3.68 -10.10
N GLN A 63 -2.70 3.87 -11.06
CA GLN A 63 -2.99 3.64 -12.47
C GLN A 63 -3.33 2.17 -12.75
N ASN A 64 -2.61 1.23 -12.13
CA ASN A 64 -2.90 -0.20 -12.25
C ASN A 64 -4.26 -0.55 -11.62
N GLY A 65 -4.55 -0.06 -10.41
CA GLY A 65 -5.84 -0.25 -9.75
C GLY A 65 -7.00 0.29 -10.59
N LEU A 66 -6.85 1.50 -11.16
CA LEU A 66 -7.85 2.09 -12.05
C LEU A 66 -8.04 1.26 -13.33
N SER A 67 -6.96 0.73 -13.91
CA SER A 67 -7.05 -0.15 -15.09
C SER A 67 -7.82 -1.44 -14.79
N VAL A 68 -7.58 -2.07 -13.62
CA VAL A 68 -8.34 -3.25 -13.19
C VAL A 68 -9.81 -2.91 -12.99
N LEU A 69 -10.12 -1.81 -12.28
CA LEU A 69 -11.50 -1.40 -12.05
C LEU A 69 -12.25 -1.10 -13.36
N ARG A 70 -11.60 -0.44 -14.33
CA ARG A 70 -12.18 -0.22 -15.67
C ARG A 70 -12.43 -1.53 -16.40
N PHE A 71 -11.47 -2.45 -16.38
CA PHE A 71 -11.66 -3.77 -16.97
C PHE A 71 -12.87 -4.49 -16.36
N LEU A 72 -13.00 -4.47 -15.04
CA LEU A 72 -14.15 -5.06 -14.35
C LEU A 72 -15.46 -4.36 -14.76
N GLN A 73 -15.49 -3.03 -14.76
CA GLN A 73 -16.67 -2.26 -15.17
C GLN A 73 -17.09 -2.52 -16.62
N ASP A 74 -16.14 -2.68 -17.53
CA ASP A 74 -16.42 -2.82 -18.96
C ASP A 74 -16.84 -4.25 -19.34
N ASN A 75 -16.25 -5.26 -18.70
CA ASN A 75 -16.37 -6.66 -19.11
C ASN A 75 -17.21 -7.51 -18.15
N CYS A 76 -17.33 -7.13 -16.86
CA CYS A 76 -17.94 -7.97 -15.84
C CYS A 76 -19.43 -7.69 -15.61
N LYS A 77 -20.26 -7.76 -16.67
CA LYS A 77 -21.68 -7.30 -16.65
C LYS A 77 -22.75 -8.40 -16.63
N HIS A 78 -22.36 -9.67 -16.74
CA HIS A 78 -23.28 -10.79 -16.97
C HIS A 78 -22.95 -12.04 -16.14
N ASP A 79 -23.97 -12.69 -15.58
CA ASP A 79 -23.81 -13.98 -14.93
C ASP A 79 -23.22 -15.04 -15.88
N PRO A 80 -22.38 -15.97 -15.40
CA PRO A 80 -22.15 -16.35 -13.99
C PRO A 80 -20.96 -15.64 -13.32
N GLY A 81 -20.53 -14.47 -13.80
CA GLY A 81 -19.58 -13.63 -13.05
C GLY A 81 -18.10 -14.05 -13.12
N SER A 82 -17.75 -15.04 -13.95
CA SER A 82 -16.35 -15.45 -14.18
C SER A 82 -15.77 -14.79 -15.44
N TYR A 83 -14.71 -14.01 -15.27
CA TYR A 83 -14.04 -13.25 -16.33
C TYR A 83 -12.52 -13.47 -16.26
N TRP A 84 -11.85 -13.51 -17.41
CA TRP A 84 -10.42 -13.83 -17.58
C TRP A 84 -9.70 -12.74 -18.37
#